data_AF-O57347-F1
#
_entry.id   AF-O57347-F1
#
_cell.length_a   1.000
_cell.length_b   1.000
_cell.length_c   1.000
_cell.angle_alpha   90.00
_cell.angle_beta   90.00
_cell.angle_gamma   90.00
#
_symmetry.space_group_name_H-M   'P 1'
#
loop_
_entity.id
_entity.type
_entity.pdbx_description
1 polymer ?
#
loop_
_entity_poly.entity_id
_entity_poly.type
_entity_poly.pdbx_seq_one_letter_code
_entity_poly.pdbx_strand_id
1 'polypeptide(L)'
;GEYPRWDTWSSSYRSDCFMSARPIRMDNQEHKIFLFECTDFKGNKMEIIEDDVPSLWAYGFCDRVGSVRVPCGTWVGYQYPGYRGYQY
;
A
#
# COMPACT_ATOMS: atom_id res chain seq x y z
N GLY A 1 11.22 2.01 16.39
CA GLY A 1 10.37 3.00 17.08
C GLY A 1 9.64 2.35 18.24
N GLU A 2 8.93 3.13 19.03
CA GLU A 2 8.08 2.65 20.13
C GLU A 2 6.61 2.70 19.73
N TYR A 3 5.86 1.64 20.07
CA TYR A 3 4.43 1.53 19.78
C TYR A 3 3.69 1.10 21.06
N PRO A 4 3.41 2.05 21.97
CA PRO A 4 3.00 1.74 23.35
C PRO A 4 1.59 1.15 23.48
N ARG A 5 0.77 1.24 22.43
CA ARG A 5 -0.62 0.76 22.42
C ARG A 5 -1.02 0.23 21.05
N TRP A 6 -2.05 -0.61 21.00
CA TRP A 6 -2.50 -1.23 19.75
C TRP A 6 -2.93 -0.24 18.66
N ASP A 7 -3.50 0.90 19.08
CA ASP A 7 -3.91 1.99 18.19
C ASP A 7 -2.73 2.74 17.56
N THR A 8 -1.50 2.51 18.03
CA THR A 8 -0.31 3.17 17.47
C THR A 8 0.27 2.43 16.27
N TRP A 9 0.00 1.12 16.13
CA TRP A 9 0.42 0.34 14.96
C TRP A 9 -0.74 0.04 14.00
N SER A 10 -1.99 0.12 14.46
CA SER A 10 -3.18 -0.15 13.66
C SER A 10 -3.74 1.12 13.02
N SER A 11 -3.63 1.26 11.70
CA SER A 11 -4.22 2.38 10.96
C SER A 11 -5.71 2.20 10.64
N SER A 12 -6.27 1.02 10.91
CA SER A 12 -7.69 0.71 10.62
C SER A 12 -8.60 0.81 11.85
N TYR A 13 -8.05 0.71 13.06
CA TYR A 13 -8.81 0.64 14.33
C TYR A 13 -9.82 -0.54 14.39
N ARG A 14 -9.63 -1.57 13.57
CA ARG A 14 -10.56 -2.71 13.44
C ARG A 14 -10.22 -3.92 14.30
N SER A 15 -8.95 -4.05 14.73
CA SER A 15 -8.48 -5.14 15.56
C SER A 15 -7.28 -4.71 16.39
N ASP A 16 -7.23 -5.20 17.62
CA ASP A 16 -6.16 -5.08 18.61
C ASP A 16 -5.30 -6.36 18.70
N CYS A 17 -5.69 -7.43 18.00
CA CYS A 17 -4.98 -8.70 18.01
C CYS A 17 -3.71 -8.65 17.14
N PHE A 18 -2.58 -9.08 17.71
CA PHE A 18 -1.32 -9.28 16.98
C PHE A 18 -0.75 -10.67 17.31
N MET A 19 -0.94 -11.61 16.39
CA MET A 19 -0.68 -13.04 16.67
C MET A 19 0.58 -13.56 15.98
N SER A 20 1.08 -12.88 14.95
CA SER A 20 2.25 -13.32 14.20
C SER A 20 2.93 -12.16 13.50
N ALA A 21 4.24 -12.31 13.26
CA ALA A 21 5.07 -11.36 12.54
C ALA A 21 6.16 -12.10 11.78
N ARG A 22 6.65 -11.49 10.70
CA ARG A 22 7.88 -11.92 10.03
C ARG A 22 8.69 -10.69 9.62
N PRO A 23 10.03 -10.77 9.60
CA PRO A 23 10.85 -9.69 9.05
C PRO A 23 10.52 -9.44 7.57
N ILE A 24 10.51 -8.18 7.18
CA ILE A 24 10.45 -7.75 5.78
C ILE A 24 11.88 -7.70 5.25
N ARG A 25 12.11 -8.34 4.10
CA ARG A 25 13.41 -8.26 3.42
C ARG A 25 13.50 -6.90 2.74
N MET A 26 14.52 -6.14 3.08
CA MET A 26 14.84 -4.88 2.41
C MET A 26 15.96 -5.15 1.41
N ASP A 27 15.76 -4.74 0.16
CA ASP A 27 16.78 -4.71 -0.87
C ASP A 27 16.99 -3.26 -1.35
N ASN A 28 18.11 -3.02 -2.03
CA ASN A 28 18.44 -1.70 -2.59
C ASN A 28 18.03 -1.61 -4.06
N GLN A 29 16.87 -2.18 -4.40
CA GLN A 29 16.34 -2.13 -5.76
C GLN A 29 15.58 -0.83 -5.98
N GLU A 30 15.50 -0.40 -7.24
CA GLU A 30 14.56 0.64 -7.64
C GLU A 30 13.15 0.25 -7.24
N HIS A 31 12.34 1.22 -6.82
CA HIS A 31 10.96 0.98 -6.43
C HIS A 31 10.05 1.26 -7.60
N LYS A 32 9.30 0.25 -8.04
CA LYS A 32 8.33 0.39 -9.13
C LYS A 32 7.08 -0.43 -8.89
N ILE A 33 5.92 0.19 -9.06
CA ILE A 33 4.61 -0.46 -8.95
C ILE A 33 3.66 0.02 -10.03
N PHE A 34 2.81 -0.90 -10.49
CA PHE A 34 1.71 -0.63 -11.38
C PHE A 34 0.39 -1.00 -10.70
N LEU A 35 -0.52 -0.04 -10.66
CA LEU A 35 -1.89 -0.23 -10.19
C LEU A 35 -2.83 -0.31 -11.39
N PHE A 36 -3.78 -1.23 -11.34
CA PHE A 36 -4.79 -1.42 -12.37
C PHE A 36 -6.18 -1.40 -11.76
N GLU A 37 -7.11 -0.70 -12.41
CA GLU A 37 -8.48 -0.54 -11.93
C GLU A 37 -9.24 -1.88 -11.88
N CYS A 38 -9.02 -2.75 -12.87
CA CYS A 38 -9.68 -4.04 -12.98
C CYS A 38 -8.76 -5.20 -12.60
N THR A 39 -9.35 -6.39 -12.46
CA THR A 39 -8.60 -7.65 -12.32
C THR A 39 -7.83 -7.97 -13.61
N ASP A 40 -6.86 -8.88 -13.52
CA ASP A 40 -6.06 -9.37 -14.65
C ASP A 40 -5.28 -8.27 -15.40
N PHE A 41 -4.85 -7.21 -14.70
CA PHE A 41 -4.05 -6.09 -15.23
C PHE A 41 -4.74 -5.30 -16.34
N LYS A 42 -6.06 -5.11 -16.23
CA LYS A 42 -6.90 -4.39 -17.21
C LYS A 42 -7.41 -3.04 -16.67
N GLY A 43 -7.98 -2.25 -17.58
CA GLY A 43 -8.58 -0.96 -17.26
C GLY A 43 -7.57 0.17 -17.16
N ASN A 44 -7.93 1.24 -16.45
CA ASN A 44 -7.01 2.35 -16.21
C ASN A 44 -5.80 1.87 -15.41
N LYS A 45 -4.64 2.42 -15.75
CA LYS A 45 -3.34 2.05 -15.19
C LYS A 45 -2.66 3.27 -14.60
N MET A 46 -2.07 3.11 -13.41
CA MET A 46 -1.17 4.08 -12.80
C MET A 46 0.19 3.45 -12.57
N GLU A 47 1.25 4.20 -12.85
CA GLU A 47 2.64 3.82 -12.59
C GLU A 47 3.22 4.74 -11.52
N ILE A 48 3.88 4.16 -10.53
CA ILE A 48 4.58 4.88 -9.47
C ILE A 48 6.02 4.36 -9.43
N ILE A 49 6.98 5.27 -9.47
CA ILE A 49 8.41 5.00 -9.49
C ILE A 49 9.05 5.88 -8.42
N GLU A 50 9.76 5.28 -7.47
CA GLU A 50 10.53 5.91 -6.38
C GLU A 50 9.78 6.88 -5.44
N ASP A 51 8.59 7.35 -5.80
CA ASP A 51 7.79 8.31 -5.05
C ASP A 51 6.69 7.65 -4.22
N ASP A 52 6.32 8.33 -3.13
CA ASP A 52 5.15 8.01 -2.33
C ASP A 52 3.90 8.74 -2.83
N VAL A 53 2.77 8.03 -2.89
CA VAL A 53 1.49 8.61 -3.30
C VAL A 53 0.49 8.58 -2.14
N PRO A 54 0.31 9.71 -1.41
CA PRO A 54 -0.64 9.77 -0.30
C PRO A 54 -2.10 9.79 -0.78
N SER A 55 -2.38 10.09 -2.04
CA SER A 55 -3.73 10.10 -2.60
C SER A 55 -3.72 9.72 -4.07
N LEU A 56 -4.29 8.57 -4.43
CA LEU A 56 -4.44 8.12 -5.82
C LEU A 56 -5.27 9.11 -6.65
N TRP A 57 -6.28 9.74 -6.03
CA TRP A 57 -7.12 10.76 -6.65
C TRP A 57 -6.34 12.00 -7.11
N ALA A 58 -5.29 12.39 -6.39
CA ALA A 58 -4.46 13.53 -6.76
C ALA A 58 -3.74 13.32 -8.10
N TYR A 59 -3.57 12.06 -8.51
CA TYR A 59 -2.96 11.63 -9.77
C TYR A 59 -4.00 11.18 -10.79
N GLY A 60 -5.29 11.49 -10.58
CA GLY A 60 -6.37 11.16 -11.50
C GLY A 60 -6.76 9.67 -11.53
N PHE A 61 -6.31 8.88 -10.56
CA PHE A 61 -6.71 7.49 -10.40
C PHE A 61 -7.92 7.38 -9.45
N CYS A 62 -8.66 6.27 -9.52
CA CYS A 62 -9.84 6.05 -8.67
C CYS A 62 -9.50 5.33 -7.35
N ASP A 63 -10.50 5.13 -6.49
CA ASP A 63 -10.38 4.37 -5.24
C ASP A 63 -10.41 2.84 -5.44
N ARG A 64 -10.52 2.38 -6.69
CA ARG A 64 -10.56 0.96 -7.04
C ARG A 64 -9.25 0.49 -7.64
N VAL A 65 -8.59 -0.43 -6.95
CA VAL A 65 -7.44 -1.19 -7.45
C VAL A 65 -7.85 -2.66 -7.54
N GLY A 66 -8.07 -3.15 -8.75
CA GLY A 66 -8.48 -4.54 -9.01
C GLY A 66 -7.31 -5.51 -9.20
N SER A 67 -6.14 -5.01 -9.59
CA SER A 67 -4.90 -5.80 -9.63
C SER A 67 -3.65 -4.93 -9.55
N VAL A 68 -2.54 -5.52 -9.10
CA VAL A 68 -1.27 -4.83 -8.84
C VAL A 68 -0.12 -5.64 -9.41
N ARG A 69 0.82 -4.98 -10.08
CA ARG A 69 2.10 -5.59 -10.49
C ARG A 69 3.24 -4.82 -9.85
N VAL A 70 4.11 -5.51 -9.11
CA VAL A 70 5.31 -4.95 -8.48
C VAL A 70 6.54 -5.55 -9.15
N PRO A 71 7.13 -4.90 -10.17
CA PRO A 71 8.39 -5.37 -10.75
C PRO A 71 9.55 -5.39 -9.76
N CYS A 72 9.64 -4.39 -8.88
CA CYS A 72 10.74 -4.22 -7.93
C CYS A 72 10.34 -3.29 -6.76
N GLY A 73 11.07 -3.44 -5.65
CA GLY A 73 10.79 -2.73 -4.40
C GLY A 73 9.68 -3.37 -3.55
N THR A 74 9.58 -2.91 -2.30
CA THR A 74 8.51 -3.26 -1.37
C THR A 74 7.59 -2.07 -1.17
N TRP A 75 6.27 -2.32 -1.18
CA TRP A 75 5.24 -1.29 -1.10
C TRP A 75 4.23 -1.63 -0.02
N VAL A 76 3.58 -0.61 0.54
CA VAL A 76 2.41 -0.77 1.41
C VAL A 76 1.24 0.00 0.81
N GLY A 77 0.17 -0.72 0.47
CA GLY A 77 -1.07 -0.13 -0.02
C GLY A 77 -1.99 0.25 1.14
N TYR A 78 -2.70 1.38 1.01
CA TYR A 78 -3.64 1.85 2.03
C TYR A 78 -5.05 2.01 1.46
N GLN A 79 -6.06 1.67 2.27
CA GLN A 79 -7.46 1.78 1.89
C GLN A 79 -7.93 3.23 1.68
N TYR A 80 -7.43 4.18 2.48
CA TYR A 80 -7.83 5.58 2.43
C TYR A 80 -6.62 6.50 2.19
N PRO A 81 -6.84 7.70 1.61
CA PRO A 81 -5.79 8.70 1.44
C PRO A 81 -5.09 9.05 2.77
N GLY A 82 -3.83 9.44 2.67
CA GLY A 82 -2.98 9.82 3.80
C GLY A 82 -2.54 8.64 4.66
N TYR A 83 -2.35 7.47 4.05
CA TYR A 83 -1.84 6.25 4.69
C TYR A 83 -2.74 5.73 5.83
N ARG A 84 -4.06 5.65 5.57
CA ARG A 84 -5.08 5.26 6.57
C ARG A 84 -5.89 4.04 6.16
N GLY A 85 -6.53 3.40 7.13
CA GLY A 85 -7.38 2.22 6.91
C GLY A 85 -6.57 0.93 6.90
N TYR A 86 -7.04 -0.09 6.17
CA TYR A 86 -6.30 -1.35 6.03
C TYR A 86 -4.97 -1.16 5.27
N GLN A 87 -3.97 -1.95 5.65
CA GLN A 87 -2.63 -2.00 5.05
C GLN A 87 -2.47 -3.33 4.30
N TYR A 88 -1.86 -3.30 3.11
CA TYR A 88 -1.64 -4.46 2.24
C TYR A 88 -0.20 -4.54 1.77
#